data_AF-A0A5A9XBG1-F1
#
_entry.id   AF-A0A5A9XBG1-F1
#
_cell.length_a   1.000
_cell.length_b   1.000
_cell.length_c   1.000
_cell.angle_alpha   90.00
_cell.angle_beta   90.00
_cell.angle_gamma   90.00
#
_symmetry.space_group_name_H-M   'P 1'
#
loop_
_entity.id
_entity.type
_entity.pdbx_description
1 polymer ?
#
loop_
_entity_poly.entity_id
_entity_poly.type
_entity_poly.pdbx_seq_one_letter_code
_entity_poly.pdbx_strand_id
1 'polypeptide(L)' 'MFGFGVPELLIIAFMVILIFGVGKLPEVGGSFGKAINNFRKAAADKDQIEINPKAES' A
#
# COMPACT_ATOMS: atom_id res chain seq x y z
N MET A 1 1.12 1.37 32.53
CA MET A 1 1.68 2.22 31.46
C MET A 1 0.77 2.08 30.24
N PHE A 2 -0.18 3.00 30.08
CA PHE A 2 -1.05 3.05 28.90
C PHE A 2 -0.21 3.53 27.72
N GLY A 3 0.33 2.59 26.95
CA GLY A 3 0.98 2.89 25.67
C GLY A 3 -0.07 3.34 24.66
N PHE A 4 0.37 4.06 23.61
CA PHE A 4 -0.45 4.45 22.46
C PHE A 4 -1.33 3.28 22.00
N GLY A 5 -2.60 3.32 22.38
CA GLY A 5 -3.55 2.28 22.05
C GLY A 5 -4.26 2.58 20.74
N VAL A 6 -5.10 1.64 20.34
CA VAL A 6 -6.06 1.84 19.26
C VAL A 6 -6.92 3.11 19.46
N PRO A 7 -7.37 3.47 20.68
CA PRO A 7 -8.15 4.70 20.89
C PRO A 7 -7.41 5.98 20.52
N GLU A 8 -6.15 6.14 20.93
CA GLU A 8 -5.35 7.33 20.64
C GLU A 8 -5.08 7.47 19.13
N LEU A 9 -4.82 6.36 18.44
CA LEU A 9 -4.67 6.36 16.98
C LEU A 9 -5.96 6.78 16.26
N LEU A 10 -7.13 6.37 16.77
CA LEU A 10 -8.42 6.79 16.19
C LEU A 10 -8.65 8.29 16.35
N ILE A 11 -8.26 8.89 17.48
CA ILE A 11 -8.37 10.34 17.69
C ILE A 11 -7.49 11.09 16.68
N ILE A 12 -6.26 10.63 16.47
CA ILE A 12 -5.35 11.24 15.48
C ILE A 12 -5.90 11.06 14.06
N ALA A 13 -6.36 9.86 13.71
CA ALA A 13 -6.97 9.59 12.41
C ALA A 13 -8.18 10.47 12.16
N PHE A 14 -9.02 10.70 13.17
CA PHE A 14 -10.17 11.60 13.10
C PHE A 14 -9.72 13.04 12.82
N MET A 15 -8.67 13.51 13.48
CA MET A 15 -8.11 14.86 13.25
C MET A 15 -7.58 15.03 11.83
N VAL A 16 -6.91 14.03 11.29
CA VAL A 16 -6.45 13.99 9.89
C VAL A 16 -7.65 14.03 8.93
N ILE A 17 -8.71 13.28 9.22
CA ILE A 17 -9.95 13.31 8.43
C ILE A 17 -10.62 14.69 8.47
N LEU A 18 -10.59 15.40 9.59
CA LEU A 18 -11.15 16.76 9.66
C LEU A 18 -10.39 17.75 8.77
N ILE A 19 -9.06 17.62 8.70
CA ILE A 19 -8.20 18.50 7.90
C ILE A 19 -8.32 18.19 6.40
N PHE A 20 -8.24 16.91 6.03
CA PHE A 20 -8.20 16.48 4.62
C PHE A 20 -9.59 16.14 4.04
N GLY A 21 -10.57 15.86 4.89
CA GLY A 21 -11.89 15.36 4.51
C GLY A 21 -11.94 13.84 4.29
N VAL A 22 -13.12 13.25 4.49
CA VAL A 22 -13.37 11.79 4.35
C VAL A 22 -13.11 11.25 2.94
N GLY A 23 -13.26 12.09 1.91
CA GLY A 23 -13.06 11.68 0.51
C GLY A 23 -11.59 11.59 0.09
N LYS A 24 -10.70 12.32 0.76
CA LYS A 24 -9.27 12.36 0.41
C LYS A 24 -8.50 11.12 0.86
N LEU A 25 -8.93 10.48 1.94
CA LEU A 25 -8.29 9.26 2.43
C LEU A 25 -8.39 8.08 1.43
N PRO A 26 -9.58 7.73 0.87
CA PRO A 26 -9.68 6.70 -0.17
C PRO A 26 -8.94 7.05 -1.47
N GLU A 27 -8.92 8.32 -1.85
CA GLU A 27 -8.22 8.80 -3.06
C GLU A 27 -6.70 8.58 -2.94
N VAL A 28 -6.12 8.98 -1.80
CA VAL A 28 -4.70 8.77 -1.49
C VAL A 28 -4.41 7.28 -1.28
N GLY A 29 -5.24 6.56 -0.53
CA GLY A 29 -5.06 5.13 -0.29
C GLY A 29 -5.13 4.29 -1.57
N GLY A 30 -6.03 4.62 -2.50
CA GLY A 30 -6.18 3.93 -3.77
C GLY A 30 -4.98 4.12 -4.71
N SER A 31 -4.44 5.34 -4.80
CA SER A 31 -3.24 5.63 -5.60
C SER A 31 -1.99 4.98 -4.99
N PHE A 32 -1.81 5.10 -3.67
CA PHE A 32 -0.69 4.50 -2.95
C PHE A 32 -0.76 2.96 -2.97
N GLY A 33 -1.95 2.37 -2.84
CA GLY A 33 -2.18 0.93 -2.92
C GLY A 33 -1.86 0.36 -4.29
N LYS A 34 -2.21 1.08 -5.38
CA LYS A 34 -1.81 0.71 -6.74
C LYS A 34 -0.30 0.77 -6.92
N ALA A 35 0.35 1.80 -6.39
CA ALA A 35 1.81 1.91 -6.41
C ALA A 35 2.45 0.72 -5.67
N ILE A 36 2.08 0.46 -4.42
CA ILE A 36 2.59 -0.67 -3.63
C ILE A 36 2.34 -2.01 -4.34
N ASN A 37 1.17 -2.22 -4.93
CA ASN A 37 0.87 -3.44 -5.67
C ASN A 37 1.77 -3.62 -6.89
N ASN A 38 2.05 -2.55 -7.64
CA ASN A 38 2.96 -2.58 -8.78
C ASN A 38 4.41 -2.78 -8.33
N PHE A 39 4.84 -2.14 -7.23
CA PHE A 39 6.15 -2.38 -6.62
C PHE A 39 6.29 -3.83 -6.17
N ARG A 40 5.29 -4.41 -5.50
CA ARG A 40 5.28 -5.81 -5.09
C ARG A 40 5.36 -6.75 -6.29
N LYS A 41 4.60 -6.48 -7.35
CA LYS A 41 4.66 -7.27 -8.60
C LYS A 41 6.04 -7.22 -9.22
N ALA A 42 6.60 -6.03 -9.43
CA ALA A 42 7.93 -5.87 -10.01
C ALA A 42 9.04 -6.47 -9.12
N ALA A 43 8.88 -6.42 -7.80
CA ALA A 43 9.80 -7.08 -6.87
C ALA A 43 9.70 -8.61 -6.95
N ALA A 44 8.48 -9.16 -7.06
CA ALA A 44 8.24 -10.60 -7.22
C ALA A 44 8.60 -11.14 -8.62
N ASP A 45 8.59 -10.28 -9.64
CA ASP A 45 8.96 -10.62 -11.02
C ASP A 45 10.48 -10.68 -11.20
N LYS A 46 11.26 -9.97 -10.35
CA LYS A 46 12.72 -10.10 -10.32
C LYS A 46 13.22 -11.48 -9.89
N ASP A 47 12.38 -12.26 -9.20
CA ASP A 47 12.65 -13.67 -8.87
C ASP A 47 12.18 -14.64 -9.97
N GLN A 48 11.50 -14.13 -11.02
CA GLN A 48 11.00 -14.88 -12.17
C GLN A 48 11.68 -14.45 -13.47
N ILE A 49 13.02 -14.39 -13.49
CA ILE A 49 13.72 -14.69 -14.75
C ILE A 49 13.58 -16.19 -14.98
N GLU A 50 12.39 -16.58 -15.45
CA GLU A 50 12.09 -17.89 -15.95
C GLU A 50 12.91 -18.06 -17.24
N ILE A 51 14.06 -18.72 -17.12
CA ILE A 51 14.78 -19.32 -18.23
C ILE A 51 13.78 -20.24 -18.94
N ASN A 52 13.22 -19.79 -20.06
CA ASN A 52 12.45 -20.62 -20.96
C ASN A 52 13.37 -21.11 -22.10
N PRO A 53 14.00 -22.30 -21.98
CA PRO A 53 14.82 -22.89 -23.04
C PRO A 53 13.99 -23.64 -24.10
N LYS A 54 12.82 -23.12 -24.51
CA LYS A 54 12.03 -23.71 -25.61
C LYS A 54 11.55 -22.66 -26.60
N ALA A 55 12.47 -22.23 -27.44
CA ALA A 55 12.14 -21.61 -28.73
C ALA A 55 13.24 -21.89 -29.77
N GLU A 56 13.79 -23.11 -29.80
CA GLU A 56 14.66 -23.59 -30.89
C GLU A 56 14.40 -25.08 -31.12
N SER A 57 13.49 -25.41 -32.05
CA SER A 57 13.33 -26.72 -32.70
C SER A 57 12.53 -26.53 -33.99
#